data_AF-A0ABD5ZL49-F1
#
_entry.id   AF-A0ABD5ZL49-F1
#
_cell.length_a   1.000
_cell.length_b   1.000
_cell.length_c   1.000
_cell.angle_alpha   90.00
_cell.angle_beta   90.00
_cell.angle_gamma   90.00
#
_symmetry.space_group_name_H-M   'P 1'
#
loop_
_entity.id
_entity.type
_entity.pdbx_description
1 polymer ?
#
loop_
_entity_poly.entity_id
_entity_poly.type
_entity_poly.pdbx_seq_one_letter_code
_entity_poly.pdbx_strand_id
1 'polypeptide(L)' 'MSPAGPPLPDSDDEPPSTAAKMSLFCAECGHRSELGGDWLVREGEAGYRIVCPECATVIVAQPVFGMLA' A
#
# COMPACT_ATOMS: atom_id res chain seq x y z
N MET A 1 50.90 9.93 18.17
CA MET A 1 50.03 9.27 17.19
C MET A 1 48.71 9.04 17.91
N SER A 2 47.64 9.76 17.56
CA SER A 2 46.32 9.64 18.21
C SER A 2 45.76 8.22 18.09
N PRO A 3 44.87 7.83 19.01
CA PRO A 3 43.72 7.05 18.61
C PRO A 3 42.47 7.93 18.54
N ALA A 4 41.60 7.50 17.64
CA ALA A 4 40.45 8.19 17.08
C ALA A 4 39.50 8.78 18.13
N GLY A 5 38.88 9.91 17.76
CA GLY A 5 37.72 10.44 18.47
C GLY A 5 36.56 9.44 18.49
N PRO A 6 35.55 9.68 19.35
CA PRO A 6 34.42 8.77 19.52
C PRO A 6 33.74 8.52 18.16
N PRO A 7 33.25 7.29 17.92
CA PRO A 7 32.54 7.00 16.68
C PRO A 7 31.35 7.96 16.54
N LEU A 8 31.20 8.56 15.36
CA LEU A 8 29.99 9.27 14.99
C LEU A 8 28.81 8.30 15.10
N PRO A 9 27.59 8.77 15.45
CA PRO A 9 26.43 7.91 15.42
C PRO A 9 26.28 7.36 14.00
N ASP A 10 26.21 6.03 13.88
CA ASP A 10 25.70 5.37 12.69
C ASP A 10 24.33 5.98 12.43
N SER A 11 24.31 6.98 11.54
CA SER A 11 23.06 7.49 11.01
C SER A 11 22.61 6.34 10.13
N ASP A 12 21.72 5.50 10.68
CA ASP A 12 20.87 4.60 9.92
C ASP A 12 20.33 5.41 8.74
N ASP A 13 21.05 5.31 7.62
CA ASP A 13 20.58 5.59 6.27
C ASP A 13 19.58 4.47 5.95
N GLU A 14 18.59 4.28 6.82
CA GLU A 14 17.36 3.64 6.39
C GLU A 14 16.71 4.70 5.50
N PRO A 15 16.61 4.49 4.17
CA PRO A 15 15.80 5.37 3.35
C PRO A 15 14.45 5.48 4.06
N PRO A 16 13.82 6.67 4.16
CA PRO A 16 12.57 6.79 4.89
C PRO A 16 11.67 5.69 4.38
N SER A 17 11.44 4.66 5.21
CA SER A 17 10.51 3.59 4.94
C SER A 17 9.31 4.32 4.42
N THR A 18 9.02 4.16 3.11
CA THR A 18 8.13 5.04 2.37
C THR A 18 6.74 4.69 2.85
N ALA A 19 6.45 5.15 4.07
CA ALA A 19 5.38 4.68 4.89
C ALA A 19 4.13 5.09 4.15
N ALA A 20 3.44 4.07 3.67
CA ALA A 20 2.35 4.17 2.72
C ALA A 20 1.26 5.07 3.31
N LYS A 21 1.23 6.34 2.91
CA LYS A 21 0.24 7.32 3.41
C LYS A 21 -1.19 7.05 2.95
N MET A 22 -1.46 5.88 2.37
CA MET A 22 -2.77 5.51 1.86
C MET A 22 -3.21 4.19 2.49
N SER A 23 -3.91 4.31 3.62
CA SER A 23 -4.71 3.21 4.18
C SER A 23 -6.11 3.25 3.59
N LEU A 24 -6.60 2.10 3.15
CA LEU A 24 -7.98 1.93 2.73
C LEU A 24 -8.84 1.49 3.92
N PHE A 25 -10.15 1.70 3.83
CA PHE A 25 -11.10 1.19 4.80
C PHE A 25 -12.30 0.54 4.09
N CYS A 26 -12.81 -0.54 4.66
CA CYS A 26 -14.05 -1.17 4.25
C CYS A 26 -15.20 -0.57 5.04
N ALA A 27 -16.19 0.01 4.35
CA ALA A 27 -17.37 0.60 5.00
C ALA A 27 -18.32 -0.43 5.61
N GLU A 28 -18.28 -1.68 5.14
CA GLU A 28 -19.22 -2.73 5.57
C GLU A 28 -18.79 -3.42 6.87
N CYS A 29 -17.53 -3.84 6.98
CA CYS A 29 -17.03 -4.56 8.16
C CYS A 29 -16.03 -3.76 9.00
N GLY A 30 -15.60 -2.59 8.55
CA GLY A 30 -14.61 -1.76 9.24
C GLY A 30 -13.15 -2.18 9.06
N HIS A 31 -12.85 -3.19 8.23
CA HIS A 31 -11.49 -3.62 7.91
C HIS A 31 -10.65 -2.46 7.39
N ARG A 32 -9.41 -2.33 7.87
CA ARG A 32 -8.45 -1.29 7.47
C ARG A 32 -7.10 -1.93 7.22
N SER A 33 -6.52 -1.66 6.06
CA SER A 33 -5.17 -2.10 5.70
C SER A 33 -4.57 -1.09 4.71
N GLU A 34 -3.25 -1.05 4.59
CA GLU A 34 -2.55 -0.20 3.63
C GLU A 34 -2.94 -0.59 2.19
N LEU A 35 -2.88 0.34 1.23
CA LEU A 35 -3.28 0.08 -0.18
C LEU A 35 -2.59 -1.16 -0.78
N GLY A 36 -1.34 -1.43 -0.41
CA GLY A 36 -0.58 -2.62 -0.82
C GLY A 36 -0.56 -3.77 0.20
N GLY A 37 -1.39 -3.70 1.25
CA GLY A 37 -1.51 -4.72 2.28
C GLY A 37 -2.43 -5.87 1.86
N ASP A 38 -3.36 -6.23 2.74
CA ASP A 38 -4.15 -7.47 2.63
C ASP A 38 -5.34 -7.40 1.66
N TRP A 39 -5.45 -6.33 0.88
CA TRP A 39 -6.54 -6.16 -0.07
C TRP A 39 -6.40 -7.09 -1.26
N LEU A 40 -7.51 -7.70 -1.66
CA LEU A 40 -7.54 -8.58 -2.83
C LEU A 40 -7.78 -7.76 -4.09
N VAL A 41 -6.74 -7.60 -4.90
CA VAL A 41 -6.86 -6.96 -6.22
C VAL A 41 -7.37 -7.99 -7.23
N ARG A 42 -8.44 -7.64 -7.93
CA ARG A 42 -9.04 -8.44 -9.00
C ARG A 42 -9.00 -7.63 -10.29
N GLU A 43 -8.12 -8.03 -11.19
CA GLU A 43 -8.01 -7.47 -12.54
C GLU A 43 -8.93 -8.24 -13.51
N GLY A 44 -9.47 -7.54 -14.48
CA GLY A 44 -10.27 -8.13 -15.57
C GLY A 44 -10.29 -7.22 -16.78
N GLU A 45 -10.91 -7.67 -17.87
CA GLU A 45 -10.95 -6.95 -19.15
C GLU A 45 -11.61 -5.55 -19.03
N ALA A 46 -12.51 -5.38 -18.07
CA ALA A 46 -13.21 -4.12 -17.81
C ALA A 46 -12.48 -3.17 -16.83
N GLY A 47 -11.36 -3.60 -16.23
CA GLY A 47 -10.57 -2.81 -15.28
C GLY A 47 -10.15 -3.59 -14.04
N TYR A 48 -9.91 -2.89 -12.92
CA TYR A 48 -9.53 -3.53 -11.66
C TYR A 48 -10.47 -3.18 -10.52
N ARG A 49 -10.55 -4.10 -9.55
CA ARG A 49 -11.34 -3.96 -8.33
C ARG A 49 -10.47 -4.32 -7.13
N ILE A 50 -10.62 -3.57 -6.04
CA ILE A 50 -10.00 -3.87 -4.75
C ILE A 50 -11.08 -4.39 -3.82
N VAL A 51 -10.87 -5.59 -3.28
CA VAL A 51 -11.86 -6.35 -2.53
C VAL A 51 -11.39 -6.58 -1.10
N CYS A 52 -12.29 -6.39 -0.14
CA CYS A 52 -12.04 -6.68 1.27
C CYS A 52 -11.84 -8.19 1.48
N PRO A 53 -10.76 -8.63 2.16
CA PRO A 53 -10.52 -10.05 2.41
C PRO A 53 -11.50 -10.66 3.43
N GLU A 54 -12.10 -9.85 4.30
CA GLU A 54 -12.98 -10.34 5.37
C GLU A 54 -14.43 -10.56 4.92
N CYS A 55 -15.00 -9.59 4.19
CA CYS A 55 -16.42 -9.61 3.81
C CYS A 55 -16.67 -9.65 2.30
N ALA A 56 -15.60 -9.72 1.49
CA ALA A 56 -15.66 -9.69 0.03
C ALA A 56 -16.27 -8.41 -0.59
N THR A 57 -16.49 -7.36 0.19
CA THR A 57 -16.97 -6.07 -0.32
C THR A 57 -15.94 -5.42 -1.24
N VAL A 58 -16.40 -4.96 -2.41
CA VAL A 58 -15.58 -4.16 -3.33
C VAL A 58 -15.50 -2.73 -2.80
N ILE A 59 -14.30 -2.27 -2.45
CA ILE A 59 -14.08 -0.93 -1.90
C ILE A 59 -13.56 0.07 -2.95
N VAL A 60 -12.96 -0.42 -4.04
CA VAL A 60 -12.56 0.38 -5.19
C VAL A 60 -12.93 -0.39 -6.45
N ALA A 61 -13.54 0.30 -7.41
CA ALA A 61 -13.77 -0.20 -8.76
C ALA A 61 -13.27 0.86 -9.74
N GLN A 62 -12.25 0.51 -10.52
CA GLN A 62 -11.64 1.40 -11.50
C GLN A 62 -11.73 0.75 -12.87
N PRO A 63 -12.58 1.29 -13.77
CA PRO A 63 -12.72 0.77 -15.11
C PRO A 63 -11.51 1.17 -15.98
N VAL A 64 -11.20 0.37 -17.00
CA VAL A 64 -10.30 0.81 -18.07
C VAL A 64 -11.04 1.71 -19.04
N PHE A 65 -10.78 3.01 -18.99
CA PHE A 65 -11.25 3.95 -20.00
C PHE A 65 -10.23 3.99 -21.15
N GLY A 66 -10.45 3.20 -22.19
CA GLY A 66 -9.55 3.14 -23.34
C GLY A 66 -9.85 2.08 -24.40
N MET A 67 -10.72 1.12 -24.12
CA MET A 67 -11.14 0.10 -25.11
C MET A 67 -12.48 0.48 -25.77
N LEU A 68 -12.55 1.71 -26.28
CA LEU A 68 -13.48 2.07 -27.35
C LEU A 68 -12.63 2.18 -28.62
N ALA A 69 -12.39 1.06 -29.29
CA ALA A 69 -11.78 0.99 -30.61
C ALA A 69 -12.51 -0.07 -31.44
#